data_AF-A0A7Y4V910-F1
#
_entry.id   AF-A0A7Y4V910-F1
#
_cell.length_a   1.000
_cell.length_b   1.000
_cell.length_c   1.000
_cell.angle_alpha   90.00
_cell.angle_beta   90.00
_cell.angle_gamma   90.00
#
_symmetry.space_group_name_H-M   'P 1'
#
loop_
_entity.id
_entity.type
_entity.pdbx_description
1 polymer ?
#
loop_
_entity_poly.entity_id
_entity_poly.type
_entity_poly.pdbx_seq_one_letter_code
_entity_poly.pdbx_strand_id
1 'polypeptide(L)'
;MTISTWLNAFRLRTLPLSLSCIGMGGFLAADAGKFDGWIFSFCCLTTIFLQVLSNLANDYGDSVNGADHADRKGPQRAVQSGVISLKNMRMAVVISSILSLASGIFLLWLSFGSNWQGTLLFFGLGLLSILAAIGYTVGKRPYGYIGLGDLSVLIFFGLVGVMGALYLFTHDISWKEIFPALSCGLF
;
A
#
# COMPACT_ATOMS: atom_id res chain seq x y z
N MET A 1 -17.44 -11.17 -16.73
CA MET A 1 -16.68 -11.06 -15.47
C MET A 1 -17.66 -10.92 -14.34
N THR A 2 -17.50 -11.70 -13.27
CA THR A 2 -18.34 -11.60 -12.07
C THR A 2 -17.66 -10.74 -11.01
N ILE A 3 -18.42 -10.20 -10.06
CA ILE A 3 -17.88 -9.45 -8.92
C ILE A 3 -16.87 -10.31 -8.14
N SER A 4 -17.15 -11.61 -7.97
CA SER A 4 -16.28 -12.56 -7.29
C SER A 4 -14.87 -12.63 -7.90
N THR A 5 -14.74 -12.52 -9.24
CA THR A 5 -13.42 -12.48 -9.90
C THR A 5 -12.58 -11.30 -9.43
N TRP A 6 -13.18 -10.11 -9.34
CA TRP A 6 -12.47 -8.91 -8.90
C TRP A 6 -12.14 -8.94 -7.41
N LEU A 7 -13.03 -9.47 -6.56
CA LEU A 7 -12.74 -9.65 -5.13
C LEU A 7 -11.55 -10.58 -4.90
N ASN A 8 -11.41 -11.63 -5.72
CA ASN A 8 -10.24 -12.50 -5.69
C ASN A 8 -8.97 -11.76 -6.16
N ALA A 9 -9.05 -10.97 -7.23
CA ALA A 9 -7.93 -10.17 -7.74
C ALA A 9 -7.47 -9.09 -6.73
N PHE A 10 -8.39 -8.47 -5.99
CA PHE A 10 -8.09 -7.51 -4.93
C PHE A 10 -7.40 -8.15 -3.72
N ARG A 11 -7.54 -9.48 -3.56
CA ARG A 11 -6.98 -10.28 -2.46
C ARG A 11 -7.30 -9.69 -1.10
N LEU A 12 -8.59 -9.57 -0.78
CA LEU A 12 -9.06 -8.96 0.48
C LEU A 12 -8.41 -9.53 1.75
N ARG A 13 -7.92 -10.78 1.71
CA ARG A 13 -7.19 -11.42 2.81
C ARG A 13 -5.84 -10.77 3.14
N THR A 14 -5.29 -9.92 2.27
CA THR A 14 -4.06 -9.17 2.54
C THR A 14 -4.34 -7.81 3.20
N LEU A 15 -5.59 -7.34 3.21
CA LEU A 15 -5.95 -6.04 3.81
C LEU A 15 -5.75 -6.00 5.34
N PRO A 16 -6.03 -7.06 6.12
CA PRO A 16 -5.78 -7.06 7.56
C PRO A 16 -4.32 -6.75 7.90
N LEU A 17 -3.38 -7.22 7.08
CA LEU A 17 -1.97 -6.94 7.28
C LEU A 17 -1.68 -5.44 7.15
N SER A 18 -2.04 -4.82 6.02
CA SER A 18 -1.77 -3.39 5.81
C SER A 18 -2.52 -2.50 6.81
N LEU A 19 -3.76 -2.86 7.15
CA LEU A 19 -4.55 -2.16 8.16
C LEU A 19 -3.98 -2.31 9.58
N SER A 20 -3.32 -3.42 9.91
CA SER A 20 -2.66 -3.58 11.22
C SER A 20 -1.55 -2.55 11.44
N CYS A 21 -0.83 -2.18 10.38
CA CYS A 21 0.22 -1.16 10.43
C CYS A 21 -0.37 0.23 10.71
N ILE A 22 -1.46 0.58 10.03
CA ILE A 22 -2.21 1.82 10.27
C ILE A 22 -2.85 1.81 11.66
N GLY A 23 -3.37 0.66 12.09
CA GLY A 23 -3.87 0.43 13.44
C GLY A 23 -2.82 0.72 14.50
N MET A 24 -1.59 0.22 14.32
CA MET A 24 -0.46 0.52 15.21
C MET A 24 -0.18 2.02 15.27
N GLY A 25 -0.09 2.70 14.13
CA GLY A 25 0.10 4.16 14.08
C GLY A 25 -1.04 4.92 14.78
N GLY A 26 -2.28 4.48 14.61
CA GLY A 26 -3.46 5.02 15.29
C GLY A 26 -3.43 4.79 16.81
N PHE A 27 -2.99 3.61 17.29
CA PHE A 27 -2.84 3.34 18.72
C PHE A 27 -1.76 4.24 19.34
N LEU A 28 -0.62 4.42 18.67
CA LEU A 28 0.43 5.32 19.13
C LEU A 28 -0.07 6.79 19.16
N ALA A 29 -0.86 7.20 18.17
CA ALA A 29 -1.48 8.52 18.17
C ALA A 29 -2.49 8.70 19.31
N ALA A 30 -3.23 7.65 19.66
CA ALA A 30 -4.17 7.65 20.79
C ALA A 30 -3.43 7.74 22.13
N ASP A 31 -2.33 7.00 22.30
CA ASP A 31 -1.44 7.09 23.46
C ASP A 31 -0.87 8.51 23.64
N ALA A 32 -0.53 9.17 22.53
CA ALA A 32 -0.09 10.57 22.51
C ALA A 32 -1.22 11.60 22.69
N GLY A 33 -2.49 11.18 22.80
CA GLY A 33 -3.64 12.08 22.91
C GLY A 33 -3.92 12.91 21.65
N LYS A 34 -3.47 12.44 20.47
CA LYS A 34 -3.56 13.13 19.17
C LYS A 34 -4.40 12.37 18.14
N PHE A 35 -5.11 11.31 18.55
CA PHE A 35 -5.94 10.54 17.63
C PHE A 35 -7.08 11.39 17.04
N ASP A 36 -7.22 11.32 15.71
CA ASP A 36 -8.32 11.94 14.97
C ASP A 36 -9.01 10.88 14.09
N GLY A 37 -10.33 10.73 14.26
CA GLY A 37 -11.08 9.70 13.54
C GLY A 37 -11.12 9.88 12.02
N TRP A 38 -11.04 11.12 11.53
CA TRP A 38 -11.03 11.41 10.09
C TRP A 38 -9.67 11.08 9.48
N ILE A 39 -8.58 11.51 10.12
CA ILE A 39 -7.22 11.16 9.70
C ILE A 39 -7.06 9.63 9.68
N PHE A 40 -7.50 8.93 10.73
CA PHE A 40 -7.44 7.47 10.80
C PHE A 40 -8.24 6.79 9.69
N SER A 41 -9.47 7.24 9.46
CA SER A 41 -10.34 6.68 8.42
C SER A 41 -9.73 6.83 7.03
N PHE A 42 -9.13 7.99 6.73
CA PHE A 42 -8.46 8.22 5.46
C PHE A 42 -7.10 7.51 5.35
N CYS A 43 -6.34 7.35 6.45
CA CYS A 43 -5.17 6.47 6.46
C CYS A 43 -5.54 5.03 6.09
N CYS A 44 -6.65 4.51 6.63
CA CYS A 44 -7.15 3.18 6.30
C CYS A 44 -7.59 3.10 4.83
N LEU A 45 -8.36 4.09 4.36
CA LEU A 45 -8.85 4.14 2.99
C LEU A 45 -7.70 4.19 1.96
N THR A 46 -6.73 5.09 2.16
CA THR A 46 -5.55 5.21 1.29
C THR A 46 -4.73 3.93 1.30
N THR A 47 -4.51 3.34 2.48
CA THR A 47 -3.78 2.06 2.60
C THR A 47 -4.50 0.91 1.92
N ILE A 48 -5.84 0.85 1.99
CA ILE A 48 -6.62 -0.16 1.25
C ILE A 48 -6.40 0.01 -0.26
N PHE A 49 -6.48 1.23 -0.79
CA PHE A 49 -6.25 1.46 -2.22
C PHE A 49 -4.82 1.13 -2.64
N LEU A 50 -3.81 1.46 -1.84
CA LEU A 50 -2.41 1.09 -2.09
C LEU A 50 -2.21 -0.44 -2.05
N GLN A 51 -2.83 -1.12 -1.10
CA GLN A 51 -2.74 -2.58 -1.00
C GLN A 51 -3.42 -3.27 -2.18
N VAL A 52 -4.60 -2.79 -2.58
CA VAL A 52 -5.29 -3.27 -3.78
C VAL A 52 -4.47 -2.98 -5.03
N LEU A 53 -3.90 -1.79 -5.16
CA LEU A 53 -2.99 -1.43 -6.25
C LEU A 53 -1.83 -2.42 -6.35
N SER A 54 -1.12 -2.68 -5.24
CA SER A 54 -0.01 -3.64 -5.21
C SER A 54 -0.48 -5.03 -5.64
N ASN A 55 -1.64 -5.50 -5.16
CA ASN A 55 -2.18 -6.81 -5.54
C ASN A 55 -2.46 -6.94 -7.04
N LEU A 56 -3.07 -5.91 -7.64
CA LEU A 56 -3.39 -5.85 -9.06
C LEU A 56 -2.13 -5.69 -9.92
N ALA A 57 -1.19 -4.84 -9.50
CA ALA A 57 0.09 -4.66 -10.17
C ALA A 57 0.91 -5.96 -10.14
N ASN A 58 0.86 -6.70 -9.04
CA ASN A 58 1.47 -8.02 -8.94
C ASN A 58 0.84 -9.02 -9.92
N ASP A 59 -0.49 -9.07 -10.05
CA ASP A 59 -1.15 -9.95 -11.04
C ASP A 59 -0.74 -9.58 -12.48
N TYR A 60 -0.75 -8.28 -12.79
CA TYR A 60 -0.31 -7.77 -14.09
C TYR A 60 1.15 -8.08 -14.39
N GLY A 61 2.06 -7.75 -13.46
CA GLY A 61 3.50 -7.88 -13.61
C GLY A 61 3.95 -9.34 -13.66
N ASP A 62 3.38 -10.22 -12.83
CA ASP A 62 3.66 -11.66 -12.84
C ASP A 62 3.33 -12.27 -14.20
N SER A 63 2.18 -11.89 -14.78
CA SER A 63 1.73 -12.37 -16.08
C SER A 63 2.55 -11.82 -17.26
N VAL A 64 3.02 -10.57 -17.19
CA VAL A 64 3.86 -9.98 -18.26
C VAL A 64 5.30 -10.49 -18.22
N ASN A 65 5.86 -10.73 -17.03
CA ASN A 65 7.23 -11.23 -16.88
C ASN A 65 7.34 -12.75 -16.98
N GLY A 66 6.21 -13.46 -17.17
CA GLY A 66 6.19 -14.91 -17.29
C GLY A 66 6.45 -15.66 -15.98
N ALA A 67 6.38 -15.00 -14.82
CA ALA A 67 6.53 -15.65 -13.51
C ALA A 67 5.35 -16.59 -13.17
N ASP A 68 4.24 -16.42 -13.87
CA ASP A 68 3.04 -17.24 -13.77
C ASP A 68 3.11 -18.49 -14.67
N HIS A 69 3.73 -19.57 -14.16
CA HIS A 69 3.75 -20.90 -14.79
C HIS A 69 2.70 -21.85 -14.19
N ALA A 70 2.34 -22.91 -14.93
CA ALA A 70 1.30 -23.87 -14.53
C ALA A 70 1.60 -24.61 -13.21
N ASP A 71 2.87 -24.78 -12.88
CA ASP A 71 3.33 -25.46 -11.66
C ASP A 71 3.44 -24.53 -10.43
N ARG A 72 2.98 -23.28 -10.53
CA ARG A 72 3.06 -22.34 -9.42
C ARG A 72 2.14 -22.78 -8.27
N LYS A 73 2.72 -22.94 -7.09
CA LYS A 73 1.98 -23.14 -5.83
C LYS A 73 1.44 -21.81 -5.32
N GLY A 74 0.17 -21.52 -5.61
CA GLY A 74 -0.54 -20.32 -5.15
C GLY A 74 -1.96 -20.25 -5.73
N PRO A 75 -2.84 -19.35 -5.22
CA PRO A 75 -4.15 -19.15 -5.83
C PRO A 75 -3.99 -18.72 -7.30
N GLN A 76 -4.83 -19.26 -8.19
CA GLN A 76 -4.81 -18.91 -9.60
C GLN A 76 -4.91 -17.39 -9.81
N ARG A 77 -3.97 -16.84 -10.57
CA ARG A 77 -3.94 -15.43 -10.95
C ARG A 77 -5.06 -15.12 -11.95
N ALA A 78 -5.67 -13.96 -11.81
CA ALA A 78 -6.86 -13.61 -12.60
C ALA A 78 -6.52 -13.37 -14.08
N VAL A 79 -5.31 -12.86 -14.36
CA VAL A 79 -4.82 -12.67 -15.72
C VAL A 79 -4.34 -13.99 -16.33
N GLN A 80 -3.55 -14.77 -15.59
CA GLN A 80 -3.05 -16.07 -16.05
C GLN A 80 -4.18 -17.05 -16.40
N SER A 81 -5.26 -17.07 -15.61
CA SER A 81 -6.44 -17.91 -15.88
C SER A 81 -7.32 -17.40 -17.03
N GLY A 82 -7.00 -16.23 -17.61
CA GLY A 82 -7.76 -15.61 -18.70
C GLY A 82 -9.09 -14.98 -18.27
N VAL A 83 -9.46 -15.06 -16.98
CA VAL A 83 -10.75 -14.56 -16.49
C VAL A 83 -10.78 -13.02 -16.49
N ILE A 84 -9.64 -12.36 -16.32
CA ILE A 84 -9.46 -10.92 -16.53
C ILE A 84 -8.42 -10.71 -17.65
N SER A 85 -8.79 -9.95 -18.68
CA SER A 85 -7.84 -9.62 -19.74
C SER A 85 -6.72 -8.71 -19.24
N LEU A 86 -5.53 -8.81 -19.83
CA LEU A 86 -4.38 -7.97 -19.50
C LEU A 86 -4.70 -6.46 -19.60
N LYS A 87 -5.51 -6.07 -20.60
CA LYS A 87 -5.99 -4.69 -20.79
C LYS A 87 -6.85 -4.22 -19.61
N ASN A 88 -7.77 -5.06 -19.13
CA ASN A 88 -8.63 -4.73 -18.01
C ASN A 88 -7.85 -4.65 -16.70
N MET A 89 -6.89 -5.56 -16.50
CA MET A 89 -6.02 -5.51 -15.32
C MET A 89 -5.17 -4.23 -15.30
N ARG A 90 -4.60 -3.83 -16.45
CA ARG A 90 -3.87 -2.57 -16.58
C ARG A 90 -4.74 -1.36 -16.23
N MET A 91 -6.00 -1.35 -16.69
CA MET A 91 -6.94 -0.29 -16.36
C MET A 91 -7.24 -0.27 -14.84
N ALA A 92 -7.40 -1.43 -14.21
CA ALA A 92 -7.62 -1.53 -12.78
C ALA A 92 -6.43 -0.99 -11.97
N VAL A 93 -5.19 -1.28 -12.38
CA VAL A 93 -3.96 -0.68 -11.79
C VAL A 93 -4.00 0.85 -11.88
N VAL A 94 -4.37 1.42 -13.04
CA VAL A 94 -4.49 2.87 -13.22
C VAL A 94 -5.57 3.46 -12.31
N ILE A 95 -6.76 2.85 -12.26
CA ILE A 95 -7.87 3.31 -11.42
C ILE A 95 -7.49 3.28 -9.94
N SER A 96 -6.91 2.18 -9.45
CA SER A 96 -6.48 2.07 -8.05
C SER A 96 -5.37 3.07 -7.71
N SER A 97 -4.47 3.36 -8.66
CA SER A 97 -3.46 4.42 -8.49
C SER A 97 -4.11 5.79 -8.30
N ILE A 98 -5.08 6.15 -9.14
CA ILE A 98 -5.81 7.42 -9.04
C ILE A 98 -6.60 7.51 -7.71
N LEU A 99 -7.27 6.44 -7.31
CA LEU A 99 -8.01 6.39 -6.04
C LEU A 99 -7.09 6.53 -4.82
N SER A 100 -5.93 5.86 -4.84
CA SER A 100 -4.92 6.00 -3.79
C SER A 100 -4.36 7.43 -3.72
N LEU A 101 -4.10 8.05 -4.87
CA LEU A 101 -3.61 9.43 -4.94
C LEU A 101 -4.67 10.43 -4.45
N ALA A 102 -5.91 10.29 -4.90
CA ALA A 102 -7.00 11.20 -4.52
C ALA A 102 -7.31 11.12 -3.02
N SER A 103 -7.43 9.90 -2.48
CA SER A 103 -7.62 9.71 -1.03
C SER A 103 -6.41 10.21 -0.23
N GLY A 104 -5.19 9.98 -0.72
CA GLY A 104 -3.96 10.48 -0.11
C GLY A 104 -3.91 12.00 -0.08
N ILE A 105 -4.21 12.69 -1.18
CA ILE A 105 -4.26 14.17 -1.21
C ILE A 105 -5.25 14.70 -0.18
N PHE A 106 -6.43 14.09 -0.07
CA PHE A 106 -7.42 14.50 0.93
C PHE A 106 -6.94 14.23 2.36
N LEU A 107 -6.29 13.10 2.61
CA LEU A 107 -5.64 12.79 3.89
C LEU A 107 -4.59 13.84 4.28
N LEU A 108 -3.76 14.28 3.32
CA LEU A 108 -2.76 15.31 3.57
C LEU A 108 -3.39 16.65 3.92
N TRP A 109 -4.49 17.01 3.24
CA TRP A 109 -5.25 18.21 3.58
C TRP A 109 -5.83 18.14 5.00
N LEU A 110 -6.39 16.99 5.41
CA LEU A 110 -6.89 16.78 6.78
C LEU A 110 -5.76 16.86 7.83
N SER A 111 -4.61 16.26 7.56
CA SER A 111 -3.47 16.21 8.47
C SER A 111 -2.77 17.56 8.59
N PHE A 112 -2.39 18.18 7.47
CA PHE A 112 -1.47 19.31 7.45
C PHE A 112 -2.16 20.66 7.23
N GLY A 113 -3.37 20.70 6.69
CA GLY A 113 -4.05 21.95 6.34
C GLY A 113 -3.18 22.84 5.46
N SER A 114 -2.79 23.99 5.99
CA SER A 114 -1.92 24.97 5.30
C SER A 114 -0.42 24.69 5.43
N ASN A 115 0.01 23.65 6.15
CA ASN A 115 1.43 23.29 6.26
C ASN A 115 1.91 22.64 4.96
N TRP A 116 2.45 23.48 4.07
CA TRP A 116 2.90 23.06 2.74
C TRP A 116 4.14 22.15 2.78
N GLN A 117 5.03 22.33 3.76
CA GLN A 117 6.25 21.52 3.86
C GLN A 117 5.93 20.06 4.19
N GLY A 118 5.09 19.83 5.20
CA GLY A 118 4.60 18.48 5.55
C GLY A 118 3.81 17.85 4.41
N THR A 119 2.94 18.65 3.77
CA THR A 119 2.15 18.22 2.60
C THR A 119 3.05 17.77 1.45
N LEU A 120 4.06 18.54 1.06
CA LEU A 120 4.96 18.18 -0.05
C LEU A 120 5.77 16.92 0.26
N LEU A 121 6.29 16.80 1.48
CA LEU A 121 7.06 15.63 1.90
C LEU A 121 6.21 14.36 1.80
N PHE A 122 5.01 14.38 2.40
CA PHE A 122 4.13 13.22 2.40
C PHE A 122 3.48 12.96 1.04
N PHE A 123 3.28 14.00 0.22
CA PHE A 123 2.88 13.82 -1.17
C PHE A 123 3.95 13.05 -1.96
N GLY A 124 5.23 13.41 -1.77
CA GLY A 124 6.36 12.67 -2.32
C GLY A 124 6.39 11.20 -1.84
N LEU A 125 6.18 10.96 -0.54
CA LEU A 125 6.08 9.60 0.01
C LEU A 125 4.88 8.82 -0.55
N GLY A 126 3.74 9.47 -0.76
CA GLY A 126 2.57 8.87 -1.40
C GLY A 126 2.84 8.45 -2.84
N LEU A 127 3.46 9.33 -3.64
CA LEU A 127 3.90 8.99 -5.00
C LEU A 127 4.92 7.85 -4.99
N LEU A 128 5.89 7.88 -4.08
CA LEU A 128 6.87 6.81 -3.93
C LEU A 128 6.19 5.47 -3.59
N SER A 129 5.16 5.49 -2.74
CA SER A 129 4.40 4.29 -2.36
C SER A 129 3.63 3.70 -3.54
N ILE A 130 3.02 4.54 -4.38
CA ILE A 130 2.36 4.10 -5.63
C ILE A 130 3.39 3.49 -6.60
N LEU A 131 4.53 4.16 -6.78
CA LEU A 131 5.60 3.69 -7.66
C LEU A 131 6.21 2.39 -7.15
N ALA A 132 6.40 2.24 -5.84
CA ALA A 132 6.87 1.01 -5.21
C ALA A 132 5.86 -0.13 -5.45
N ALA A 133 4.58 0.09 -5.12
CA ALA A 133 3.52 -0.90 -5.33
C ALA A 133 3.48 -1.46 -6.76
N ILE A 134 3.74 -0.61 -7.77
CA ILE A 134 3.81 -1.02 -9.18
C ILE A 134 5.18 -1.66 -9.51
N GLY A 135 6.28 -1.02 -9.13
CA GLY A 135 7.66 -1.42 -9.44
C GLY A 135 8.10 -2.73 -8.79
N TYR A 136 7.32 -3.24 -7.83
CA TYR A 136 7.56 -4.52 -7.17
C TYR A 136 7.65 -5.67 -8.19
N THR A 137 6.73 -5.70 -9.16
CA THR A 137 6.66 -6.73 -10.23
C THR A 137 6.63 -6.14 -11.64
N VAL A 138 6.35 -4.85 -11.82
CA VAL A 138 6.24 -4.24 -13.16
C VAL A 138 7.52 -3.48 -13.51
N GLY A 139 8.13 -3.81 -14.65
CA GLY A 139 9.31 -3.11 -15.19
C GLY A 139 10.36 -4.08 -15.75
N LYS A 140 11.48 -3.54 -16.25
CA LYS A 140 12.57 -4.36 -16.81
C LYS A 140 13.33 -5.17 -15.75
N ARG A 141 13.43 -4.64 -14.53
CA ARG A 141 14.08 -5.27 -13.37
C ARG A 141 13.24 -4.99 -12.12
N PRO A 142 12.09 -5.68 -11.96
CA PRO A 142 11.23 -5.46 -10.81
C PRO A 142 11.97 -5.80 -9.52
N TYR A 143 11.86 -4.94 -8.53
CA TYR A 143 12.70 -5.07 -7.35
C TYR A 143 12.32 -6.29 -6.48
N GLY A 144 11.07 -6.76 -6.60
CA GLY A 144 10.61 -8.01 -5.99
C GLY A 144 11.30 -9.26 -6.55
N TYR A 145 11.86 -9.19 -7.76
CA TYR A 145 12.56 -10.32 -8.40
C TYR A 145 14.08 -10.31 -8.21
N ILE A 146 14.62 -9.27 -7.56
CA ILE A 146 16.05 -9.16 -7.26
C ILE A 146 16.33 -9.22 -5.74
N GLY A 147 15.39 -9.77 -4.97
CA GLY A 147 15.56 -10.00 -3.53
C GLY A 147 15.33 -8.77 -2.64
N LEU A 148 14.76 -7.68 -3.16
CA LEU A 148 14.47 -6.47 -2.37
C LEU A 148 13.05 -6.47 -1.76
N GLY A 149 12.35 -7.60 -1.80
CA GLY A 149 10.98 -7.72 -1.32
C GLY A 149 10.85 -7.45 0.18
N ASP A 150 11.64 -8.14 1.00
CA ASP A 150 11.59 -8.01 2.47
C ASP A 150 11.96 -6.59 2.92
N LEU A 151 12.95 -5.98 2.26
CA LEU A 151 13.32 -4.59 2.51
C LEU A 151 12.17 -3.63 2.16
N SER A 152 11.44 -3.89 1.08
CA SER A 152 10.24 -3.12 0.73
C SER A 152 9.14 -3.28 1.77
N VAL A 153 8.94 -4.49 2.33
CA VAL A 153 7.95 -4.71 3.39
C VAL A 153 8.33 -3.92 4.63
N LEU A 154 9.59 -4.00 5.07
CA LEU A 154 10.11 -3.23 6.21
C LEU A 154 9.87 -1.73 6.05
N ILE A 155 10.18 -1.18 4.86
CA ILE A 155 10.04 0.25 4.60
C ILE A 155 8.58 0.65 4.53
N PHE A 156 7.75 0.00 3.70
CA PHE A 156 6.41 0.51 3.40
C PHE A 156 5.33 0.06 4.39
N PHE A 157 5.46 -1.12 4.99
CA PHE A 157 4.53 -1.60 6.02
C PHE A 157 5.00 -1.21 7.42
N GLY A 158 6.31 -1.30 7.68
CA GLY A 158 6.89 -0.89 8.95
C GLY A 158 7.07 0.62 9.09
N LEU A 159 8.16 1.16 8.53
CA LEU A 159 8.57 2.54 8.77
C LEU A 159 7.54 3.56 8.25
N VAL A 160 7.20 3.51 6.97
CA VAL A 160 6.22 4.43 6.36
C VAL A 160 4.81 4.10 6.85
N GLY A 161 4.44 2.82 6.93
CA GLY A 161 3.11 2.40 7.33
C GLY A 161 2.77 2.80 8.77
N VAL A 162 3.66 2.53 9.73
CA VAL A 162 3.42 2.81 11.16
C VAL A 162 3.82 4.24 11.51
N MET A 163 5.07 4.63 11.26
CA MET A 163 5.58 5.95 11.68
C MET A 163 5.03 7.07 10.81
N GLY A 164 4.85 6.83 9.51
CA GLY A 164 4.19 7.78 8.62
C GLY A 164 2.73 8.00 9.02
N ALA A 165 1.99 6.93 9.36
CA ALA A 165 0.64 7.08 9.90
C ALA A 165 0.64 7.89 11.20
N LEU A 166 1.49 7.55 12.17
CA LEU A 166 1.62 8.30 13.43
C LEU A 166 1.91 9.79 13.19
N TYR A 167 2.85 10.10 12.30
CA TYR A 167 3.22 11.48 12.00
C TYR A 167 2.06 12.27 11.40
N LEU A 168 1.17 11.65 10.61
CA LEU A 168 -0.03 12.34 10.11
C LEU A 168 -0.97 12.82 11.23
N PHE A 169 -0.93 12.22 12.42
CA PHE A 169 -1.70 12.69 13.58
C PHE A 169 -0.95 13.73 14.42
N THR A 170 0.33 13.47 14.66
CA THR A 170 1.09 14.14 15.71
C THR A 170 1.99 15.26 15.17
N HIS A 171 2.37 15.18 13.90
CA HIS A 171 3.44 15.96 13.26
C HIS A 171 4.78 15.87 14.01
N ASP A 172 4.98 14.79 14.75
CA ASP A 172 6.18 14.53 15.54
C ASP A 172 6.52 13.04 15.48
N ILE A 173 7.81 12.71 15.52
CA ILE A 173 8.30 11.34 15.56
C ILE A 173 9.41 11.28 16.60
N SER A 174 9.36 10.27 17.46
CA SER A 174 10.47 9.92 18.33
C SER A 174 11.17 8.64 17.83
N TRP A 175 12.33 8.37 18.40
CA TRP A 175 13.11 7.18 18.07
C TRP A 175 12.49 5.90 18.64
N LYS A 176 11.65 6.02 19.67
CA LYS A 176 11.01 4.87 20.32
C LYS A 176 9.96 4.20 19.43
N GLU A 177 9.34 4.94 18.50
CA GLU A 177 8.31 4.41 17.60
C GLU A 177 8.89 3.58 16.45
N ILE A 178 10.22 3.53 16.31
CA ILE A 178 10.89 2.57 15.43
C ILE A 178 10.61 1.14 15.89
N PHE A 179 10.58 0.85 17.20
CA PHE A 179 10.35 -0.51 17.68
C PHE A 179 9.01 -1.13 17.23
N PRO A 180 7.85 -0.47 17.43
CA PRO A 180 6.59 -0.99 16.89
C PRO A 180 6.59 -1.03 15.36
N ALA A 181 7.24 -0.07 14.68
CA ALA A 181 7.36 -0.09 13.22
C ALA A 181 8.16 -1.30 12.70
N LEU A 182 9.29 -1.64 13.34
CA LEU A 182 10.08 -2.82 13.00
C LEU A 182 9.29 -4.10 13.27
N SER A 183 8.52 -4.17 14.36
CA SER A 183 7.66 -5.31 14.66
C SER A 183 6.61 -5.55 13.58
N CYS A 184 6.07 -4.49 12.96
CA CYS A 184 5.16 -4.58 11.82
C CYS A 184 5.86 -4.79 10.48
N GLY A 185 7.18 -4.60 10.39
CA GLY A 185 7.93 -4.68 9.13
C GLY A 185 8.78 -5.95 8.95
N LEU A 186 9.03 -6.70 10.01
CA LEU A 186 9.90 -7.90 10.05
C LEU A 186 9.13 -9.20 10.37
N PHE A 187 7.84 -9.28 10.05
CA PHE A 187 7.01 -10.46 10.31
C PHE A 187 7.07 -11.50 9.18
#